data_AF-A0A965KEW2-F1
#
_entry.id   AF-A0A965KEW2-F1
#
_cell.length_a   1.000
_cell.length_b   1.000
_cell.length_c   1.000
_cell.angle_alpha   90.00
_cell.angle_beta   90.00
_cell.angle_gamma   90.00
#
_symmetry.space_group_name_H-M   'P 1'
#
loop_
_entity.id
_entity.type
_entity.pdbx_description
1 polymer ?
#
loop_
_entity_poly.entity_id
_entity_poly.type
_entity_poly.pdbx_seq_one_letter_code
_entity_poly.pdbx_strand_id
1 'polypeptide(L)'
;MQVERLIARIRGQLELGTPDLEARSLAGEYAVLCQRARERLEQCATLVRSGNEHAAFQAAESDPDLLGLCALLSFAESDRWHALCRERGLPAGFPLDGQHVLAVEGLYGREIGESHPLYRDYRDAIRRREEDRALSVLRSIVRINPDDPNARSELA
;
A
#
# COMPACT_ATOMS: atom_id res chain seq x y z
N MET A 1 -4.28 -11.21 -5.30
CA MET A 1 -4.15 -12.41 -6.15
C MET A 1 -2.71 -12.91 -6.32
N GLN A 2 -1.76 -12.16 -6.92
CA GLN A 2 -0.38 -12.67 -7.12
C GLN A 2 0.46 -12.69 -5.83
N VAL A 3 0.42 -11.62 -5.04
CA VAL A 3 1.17 -11.50 -3.77
C VAL A 3 0.68 -12.51 -2.73
N GLU A 4 -0.64 -12.71 -2.62
CA GLU A 4 -1.22 -13.71 -1.70
C GLU A 4 -0.79 -15.13 -2.05
N ARG A 5 -0.73 -15.47 -3.35
CA ARG A 5 -0.19 -16.78 -3.79
C ARG A 5 1.28 -16.93 -3.44
N LEU A 6 2.07 -15.88 -3.56
CA LEU A 6 3.48 -15.89 -3.13
C LEU A 6 3.58 -16.17 -1.63
N ILE A 7 2.80 -15.46 -0.79
CA ILE A 7 2.79 -15.65 0.67
C ILE A 7 2.34 -17.07 1.03
N ALA A 8 1.33 -17.61 0.36
CA ALA A 8 0.89 -18.98 0.59
C ALA A 8 2.00 -20.01 0.29
N ARG A 9 2.77 -19.81 -0.78
CA ARG A 9 3.94 -20.66 -1.10
C ARG A 9 5.06 -20.50 -0.08
N ILE A 10 5.32 -19.29 0.39
CA ILE A 10 6.29 -19.04 1.47
C ILE A 10 5.90 -19.80 2.75
N ARG A 11 4.61 -19.75 3.13
CA ARG A 11 4.10 -20.51 4.28
C ARG A 11 4.30 -22.01 4.10
N GLY A 12 3.96 -22.55 2.93
CA GLY A 12 4.23 -23.96 2.60
C GLY A 12 5.73 -24.32 2.71
N GLN A 13 6.62 -23.44 2.25
CA GLN A 13 8.07 -23.66 2.36
C GLN A 13 8.56 -23.65 3.81
N LEU A 14 7.96 -22.83 4.67
CA LEU A 14 8.26 -22.80 6.10
C LEU A 14 7.83 -24.09 6.81
N GLU A 15 6.79 -24.77 6.32
CA GLU A 15 6.32 -26.06 6.86
C GLU A 15 7.19 -27.24 6.39
N LEU A 16 7.64 -27.24 5.13
CA LEU A 16 8.37 -28.35 4.51
C LEU A 16 9.83 -28.48 4.96
N GLY A 17 10.48 -27.40 5.40
CA GLY A 17 11.84 -27.42 5.98
C GLY A 17 13.02 -27.67 5.02
N THR A 18 12.77 -28.13 3.78
CA THR A 18 13.72 -28.41 2.67
C THR A 18 12.94 -28.33 1.34
N PRO A 19 13.44 -27.85 0.17
CA PRO A 19 14.81 -27.61 -0.35
C PRO A 19 15.11 -26.16 -0.85
N ASP A 20 16.36 -25.88 -1.25
CA ASP A 20 16.99 -24.54 -1.36
C ASP A 20 16.61 -23.70 -2.61
N LEU A 21 16.31 -24.32 -3.76
CA LEU A 21 16.07 -23.60 -5.02
C LEU A 21 14.72 -22.85 -5.05
N GLU A 22 13.64 -23.49 -4.59
CA GLU A 22 12.33 -22.84 -4.51
C GLU A 22 12.35 -21.73 -3.46
N ALA A 23 12.96 -21.97 -2.29
CA ALA A 23 13.14 -20.96 -1.27
C ALA A 23 13.88 -19.72 -1.81
N ARG A 24 14.91 -19.92 -2.63
CA ARG A 24 15.64 -18.80 -3.26
C ARG A 24 14.78 -18.00 -4.22
N SER A 25 13.97 -18.67 -5.05
CA SER A 25 13.05 -17.99 -5.97
C SER A 25 12.03 -17.15 -5.19
N LEU A 26 11.39 -17.76 -4.20
CA LEU A 26 10.40 -17.10 -3.35
C LEU A 26 11.01 -15.92 -2.58
N ALA A 27 12.24 -16.09 -2.08
CA ALA A 27 12.97 -15.05 -1.37
C ALA A 27 13.26 -13.85 -2.29
N GLY A 28 13.67 -14.10 -3.53
CA GLY A 28 13.89 -13.06 -4.52
C GLY A 28 12.62 -12.27 -4.85
N GLU A 29 11.53 -12.98 -5.14
CA GLU A 29 10.23 -12.35 -5.43
C GLU A 29 9.71 -11.52 -4.24
N TYR A 30 9.79 -12.07 -3.03
CA TYR A 30 9.39 -11.39 -1.80
C TYR A 30 10.25 -10.15 -1.52
N ALA A 31 11.57 -10.26 -1.63
CA ALA A 31 12.49 -9.15 -1.40
C ALA A 31 12.25 -7.97 -2.36
N VAL A 32 11.95 -8.25 -3.63
CA VAL A 32 11.61 -7.22 -4.62
C VAL A 32 10.32 -6.50 -4.24
N LEU A 33 9.31 -7.22 -3.76
CA LEU A 33 8.06 -6.60 -3.30
C LEU A 33 8.26 -5.75 -2.04
N CYS A 34 9.03 -6.24 -1.06
CA CYS A 34 9.40 -5.46 0.12
C CYS A 34 10.15 -4.18 -0.25
N GLN A 35 11.10 -4.26 -1.19
CA GLN A 35 11.86 -3.09 -1.63
C GLN A 35 10.95 -2.05 -2.29
N ARG A 36 10.06 -2.47 -3.19
CA ARG A 36 9.10 -1.55 -3.84
C ARG A 36 8.14 -0.91 -2.83
N ALA A 37 7.62 -1.69 -1.89
CA ALA A 37 6.75 -1.17 -0.84
C ALA A 37 7.48 -0.14 0.03
N ARG A 38 8.74 -0.43 0.40
CA ARG A 38 9.60 0.47 1.15
C ARG A 38 9.86 1.79 0.41
N GLU A 39 10.28 1.74 -0.85
CA GLU A 39 10.53 2.94 -1.66
C GLU A 39 9.28 3.83 -1.73
N ARG A 40 8.10 3.21 -1.88
CA ARG A 40 6.84 3.95 -1.90
C ARG A 40 6.47 4.52 -0.54
N LEU A 41 6.73 3.80 0.56
CA LEU A 41 6.56 4.32 1.92
C LEU A 41 7.46 5.54 2.17
N GLU A 42 8.74 5.47 1.78
CA GLU A 42 9.69 6.58 1.91
C GLU A 42 9.28 7.80 1.06
N GLN A 43 8.78 7.55 -0.15
CA GLN A 43 8.22 8.58 -1.01
C GLN A 43 7.02 9.26 -0.34
N CYS A 44 6.04 8.48 0.14
CA CYS A 44 4.87 9.04 0.82
C CYS A 44 5.26 9.84 2.05
N ALA A 45 6.16 9.31 2.89
CA ALA A 45 6.62 10.00 4.09
C ALA A 45 7.32 11.34 3.76
N THR A 46 8.06 11.40 2.66
CA THR A 46 8.69 12.64 2.18
C THR A 46 7.64 13.65 1.69
N LEU A 47 6.63 13.19 0.96
CA LEU A 47 5.53 14.02 0.51
C LEU A 47 4.71 14.58 1.67
N VAL A 48 4.41 13.77 2.69
CA VAL A 48 3.74 14.22 3.93
C VAL A 48 4.57 15.29 4.64
N ARG A 49 5.87 15.06 4.85
CA ARG A 49 6.75 16.03 5.53
C ARG A 49 6.87 17.36 4.79
N SER A 50 6.73 17.36 3.46
CA SER A 50 6.75 18.57 2.64
C SER A 50 5.38 19.25 2.50
N GLY A 51 4.34 18.74 3.18
CA GLY A 51 2.98 19.26 3.12
C GLY A 51 2.21 18.89 1.84
N ASN A 52 2.76 18.01 1.01
CA ASN A 52 2.13 17.55 -0.24
C ASN A 52 1.32 16.27 -0.03
N GLU A 53 0.36 16.33 0.89
CA GLU A 53 -0.43 15.18 1.35
C GLU A 53 -1.27 14.55 0.23
N HIS A 54 -1.77 15.36 -0.70
CA HIS A 54 -2.52 14.87 -1.86
C HIS A 54 -1.66 13.98 -2.77
N ALA A 55 -0.42 14.38 -3.07
CA ALA A 55 0.49 13.54 -3.84
C ALA A 55 0.92 12.28 -3.05
N ALA A 56 1.09 12.39 -1.73
CA ALA A 56 1.37 11.25 -0.87
C ALA A 56 0.25 10.22 -0.94
N PHE A 57 -1.00 10.69 -0.91
CA PHE A 57 -2.18 9.84 -1.02
C PHE A 57 -2.27 9.17 -2.39
N GLN A 58 -2.06 9.90 -3.49
CA GLN A 58 -2.03 9.30 -4.83
C GLN A 58 -0.96 8.20 -4.96
N ALA A 59 0.21 8.42 -4.36
CA ALA A 59 1.27 7.40 -4.33
C ALA A 59 0.83 6.17 -3.51
N ALA A 60 0.17 6.36 -2.36
CA ALA A 60 -0.33 5.27 -1.52
C ALA A 60 -1.43 4.44 -2.21
N GLU A 61 -2.35 5.08 -2.95
CA GLU A 61 -3.49 4.42 -3.61
C GLU A 61 -3.16 3.80 -4.98
N SER A 62 -1.96 4.05 -5.50
CA SER A 62 -1.52 3.46 -6.78
C SER A 62 -1.56 1.92 -6.68
N ASP A 63 -2.08 1.22 -7.68
CA ASP A 63 -2.26 -0.24 -7.62
C ASP A 63 -0.91 -1.00 -7.53
N PRO A 64 -0.78 -2.00 -6.64
CA PRO A 64 -1.70 -2.33 -5.54
C PRO A 64 -1.61 -1.31 -4.41
N ASP A 65 -2.71 -1.07 -3.69
CA ASP A 65 -2.74 -0.11 -2.58
C ASP A 65 -1.66 -0.41 -1.53
N LEU A 66 -1.07 0.64 -0.96
CA LEU A 66 0.14 0.51 -0.15
C LEU A 66 -0.09 -0.15 1.20
N LEU A 67 -1.12 0.27 1.92
CA LEU A 67 -1.38 -0.28 3.24
C LEU A 67 -1.79 -1.76 3.14
N GLY A 68 -2.60 -2.13 2.15
CA GLY A 68 -2.95 -3.51 1.85
C GLY A 68 -1.74 -4.34 1.44
N LEU A 69 -0.87 -3.82 0.56
CA LEU A 69 0.39 -4.50 0.22
C LEU A 69 1.28 -4.69 1.45
N CYS A 70 1.44 -3.66 2.29
CA CYS A 70 2.21 -3.74 3.53
C CYS A 70 1.63 -4.80 4.48
N ALA A 71 0.31 -4.83 4.67
CA ALA A 71 -0.36 -5.83 5.51
C ALA A 71 -0.12 -7.26 5.00
N LEU A 72 -0.15 -7.48 3.68
CA LEU A 72 0.18 -8.77 3.08
C LEU A 72 1.65 -9.15 3.32
N LEU A 73 2.58 -8.22 3.12
CA LEU A 73 4.02 -8.48 3.29
C LEU A 73 4.42 -8.70 4.76
N SER A 74 3.69 -8.09 5.70
CA SER A 74 3.85 -8.23 7.16
C SER A 74 2.98 -9.36 7.75
N PHE A 75 2.81 -10.46 7.01
CA PHE A 75 2.09 -11.64 7.49
C PHE A 75 2.73 -12.23 8.76
N ALA A 76 1.94 -12.97 9.54
CA ALA A 76 2.33 -13.45 10.87
C ALA A 76 3.68 -14.20 10.92
N GLU A 77 3.99 -14.99 9.88
CA GLU A 77 5.22 -15.77 9.80
C GLU A 77 6.39 -15.06 9.09
N SER A 78 6.26 -13.77 8.75
CA SER A 78 7.26 -12.99 8.02
C SER A 78 8.62 -12.94 8.74
N ASP A 79 8.64 -12.76 10.06
CA ASP A 79 9.88 -12.78 10.85
C ASP A 79 10.61 -14.13 10.76
N ARG A 80 9.85 -15.23 10.79
CA ARG A 80 10.38 -16.59 10.63
C ARG A 80 10.95 -16.79 9.23
N TRP A 81 10.28 -16.25 8.20
CA TRP A 81 10.78 -16.26 6.83
C TRP A 81 12.08 -15.46 6.69
N HIS A 82 12.16 -14.26 7.28
CA HIS A 82 13.36 -13.46 7.29
C HIS A 82 14.53 -14.17 8.00
N ALA A 83 14.27 -14.83 9.13
CA ALA A 83 15.27 -15.62 9.84
C ALA A 83 15.80 -16.76 8.97
N LEU A 84 14.90 -17.53 8.35
CA LEU A 84 15.24 -18.61 7.42
C LEU A 84 16.13 -18.11 6.26
N CYS A 85 15.77 -16.97 5.67
CA CYS A 85 16.53 -16.40 4.58
C CYS A 85 17.93 -15.97 5.03
N ARG A 86 18.05 -15.33 6.21
CA ARG A 86 19.36 -14.94 6.77
C ARG A 86 20.25 -16.14 7.07
N GLU A 87 19.69 -17.18 7.70
CA GLU A 87 20.42 -18.42 8.03
C GLU A 87 20.98 -19.10 6.78
N ARG A 88 20.28 -18.97 5.65
CA ARG A 88 20.64 -19.64 4.38
C ARG A 88 21.28 -18.71 3.34
N GLY A 89 21.55 -17.45 3.68
CA GLY A 89 22.12 -16.48 2.75
C GLY A 89 21.21 -16.14 1.55
N LEU A 90 19.88 -16.30 1.73
CA LEU A 90 18.88 -15.93 0.74
C LEU A 90 18.50 -14.45 0.87
N PRO A 91 18.00 -13.81 -0.20
CA PRO A 91 17.51 -12.43 -0.12
C PRO A 91 16.26 -12.35 0.78
N ALA A 92 16.47 -11.97 2.05
CA ALA A 92 15.41 -11.98 3.05
C ALA A 92 14.30 -10.95 2.82
N GLY A 93 14.56 -9.91 2.02
CA GLY A 93 13.77 -8.67 2.08
C GLY A 93 14.05 -7.91 3.37
N PHE A 94 13.69 -6.63 3.40
CA PHE A 94 13.82 -5.79 4.59
C PHE A 94 12.47 -5.67 5.29
N PRO A 95 12.44 -5.66 6.64
CA PRO A 95 11.22 -5.34 7.36
C PRO A 95 10.76 -3.93 6.97
N LEU A 96 9.45 -3.77 6.82
CA LEU A 96 8.85 -2.48 6.54
C LEU A 96 8.97 -1.59 7.78
N ASP A 97 9.30 -0.31 7.57
CA ASP A 97 9.44 0.66 8.66
C ASP A 97 8.05 1.09 9.17
N GLY A 98 7.73 0.68 10.40
CA GLY A 98 6.47 1.01 11.05
C GLY A 98 6.21 2.51 11.18
N GLN A 99 7.26 3.35 11.28
CA GLN A 99 7.07 4.81 11.32
C GLN A 99 6.58 5.36 9.98
N HIS A 100 7.09 4.82 8.87
CA HIS A 100 6.61 5.20 7.55
C HIS A 100 5.20 4.69 7.28
N VAL A 101 4.87 3.48 7.75
CA VAL A 101 3.49 2.95 7.65
C VAL A 101 2.52 3.86 8.41
N LEU A 102 2.81 4.21 9.67
CA LEU A 102 2.01 5.14 10.46
C LEU A 102 1.86 6.52 9.80
N ALA A 103 2.92 7.03 9.16
CA ALA A 103 2.85 8.30 8.44
C ALA A 103 1.89 8.24 7.24
N VAL A 104 1.80 7.11 6.55
CA VAL A 104 0.84 6.88 5.46
C VAL A 104 -0.57 6.65 5.99
N GLU A 105 -0.74 5.88 7.07
CA GLU A 105 -2.02 5.70 7.74
C GLU A 105 -2.62 7.04 8.19
N GLY A 106 -1.78 7.97 8.65
CA GLY A 106 -2.18 9.33 9.00
C GLY A 106 -2.72 10.18 7.86
N LEU A 107 -2.64 9.74 6.60
CA LEU A 107 -3.34 10.37 5.47
C LEU A 107 -4.84 10.09 5.48
N TYR A 108 -5.26 8.98 6.10
CA TYR A 108 -6.63 8.52 6.16
C TYR A 108 -7.29 8.96 7.47
N GLY A 109 -8.62 9.07 7.47
CA GLY A 109 -9.39 9.53 8.64
C GLY A 109 -9.26 11.03 8.90
N ARG A 110 -8.85 11.82 7.89
CA ARG A 110 -8.75 13.27 8.01
C ARG A 110 -9.98 13.94 7.43
N GLU A 111 -10.50 14.95 8.14
CA GLU A 111 -11.51 15.83 7.57
C GLU A 111 -10.91 16.58 6.37
N ILE A 112 -11.51 16.38 5.19
CA ILE A 112 -11.19 17.14 3.98
C ILE A 112 -12.40 17.98 3.60
N GLY A 113 -12.20 19.29 3.44
CA GLY A 113 -13.24 20.22 3.01
C GLY A 113 -13.26 20.46 1.51
N GLU A 114 -14.23 21.24 1.03
CA GLU A 114 -14.42 21.53 -0.41
C GLU A 114 -13.22 22.19 -1.11
N SER A 115 -12.33 22.85 -0.33
CA SER A 115 -11.09 23.46 -0.83
C SER A 115 -9.97 22.46 -1.10
N HIS A 116 -10.13 21.21 -0.65
CA HIS A 116 -9.15 20.15 -0.81
C HIS A 116 -8.92 19.84 -2.31
N PRO A 117 -7.66 19.56 -2.74
CA PRO A 117 -7.35 19.24 -4.14
C PRO A 117 -8.23 18.14 -4.75
N LEU A 118 -8.62 17.12 -4.00
CA LEU A 118 -9.51 16.06 -4.50
C LEU A 118 -10.90 16.57 -4.90
N TYR A 119 -11.48 17.52 -4.17
CA TYR A 119 -12.75 18.12 -4.57
C TYR A 119 -12.62 18.97 -5.83
N ARG A 120 -11.45 19.59 -6.05
CA ARG A 120 -11.15 20.28 -7.30
C ARG A 120 -11.07 19.29 -8.46
N ASP A 121 -10.33 18.20 -8.30
CA ASP A 121 -10.19 17.15 -9.30
C ASP A 121 -11.54 16.50 -9.66
N TYR A 122 -12.38 16.25 -8.64
CA TYR A 122 -13.74 15.74 -8.84
C TYR A 122 -14.59 16.72 -9.66
N ARG A 123 -14.62 18.01 -9.26
CA ARG A 123 -15.38 19.05 -9.98
C ARG A 123 -14.89 19.24 -11.41
N ASP A 124 -13.59 19.12 -11.65
CA ASP A 124 -13.00 19.21 -12.99
C ASP A 124 -13.37 18.00 -13.85
N ALA A 125 -13.36 16.78 -13.29
CA ALA A 125 -13.81 15.57 -13.98
C ALA A 125 -15.29 15.63 -14.37
N ILE A 126 -16.16 16.07 -13.46
CA ILE A 126 -17.59 16.29 -13.73
C ILE A 126 -17.78 17.30 -14.86
N ARG A 127 -17.08 18.44 -14.83
CA ARG A 127 -17.15 19.47 -15.88
C ARG A 127 -16.75 18.93 -17.26
N ARG A 128 -15.75 18.04 -17.30
CA ARG A 128 -15.26 17.40 -18.53
C ARG A 128 -16.09 16.20 -18.96
N ARG A 129 -17.12 15.81 -18.20
CA ARG A 129 -17.92 14.60 -18.41
C ARG A 129 -17.08 13.32 -18.37
N GLU A 130 -16.01 13.32 -17.57
CA GLU A 130 -15.14 12.16 -17.33
C GLU A 130 -15.71 11.33 -16.17
N GLU A 131 -16.82 10.63 -16.38
CA GLU A 131 -17.60 9.96 -15.33
C GLU A 131 -16.78 8.92 -14.55
N ASP A 132 -16.01 8.06 -15.24
CA ASP A 132 -15.15 7.06 -14.60
C ASP A 132 -14.10 7.70 -13.68
N ARG A 133 -13.55 8.84 -14.11
CA ARG A 133 -12.58 9.59 -13.33
C ARG A 133 -13.24 10.26 -12.13
N ALA A 134 -14.41 10.86 -12.32
CA ALA A 134 -15.18 11.47 -11.23
C ALA A 134 -15.50 10.43 -10.15
N LEU A 135 -15.96 9.24 -10.53
CA LEU A 135 -16.22 8.14 -9.60
C LEU A 135 -14.95 7.66 -8.89
N SER A 136 -13.83 7.55 -9.61
CA SER A 136 -12.52 7.19 -9.02
C SER A 136 -12.06 8.20 -7.97
N VAL A 137 -12.17 9.50 -8.25
CA VAL A 137 -11.83 10.58 -7.31
C VAL A 137 -12.80 10.60 -6.14
N LEU A 138 -14.10 10.39 -6.37
CA LEU A 138 -15.11 10.34 -5.31
C LEU A 138 -14.85 9.18 -4.34
N ARG A 139 -14.51 7.99 -4.85
CA ARG A 139 -14.08 6.85 -4.02
C ARG A 139 -12.83 7.17 -3.21
N SER A 140 -11.90 7.94 -3.79
CA SER A 140 -10.69 8.41 -3.09
C SER A 140 -11.03 9.35 -1.93
N ILE A 141 -11.97 10.28 -2.12
CA ILE A 141 -12.47 11.18 -1.08
C ILE A 141 -13.05 10.39 0.09
N VAL A 142 -13.89 9.39 -0.18
CA VAL A 142 -14.48 8.54 0.86
C VAL A 142 -13.44 7.68 1.58
N ARG A 143 -12.36 7.26 0.92
CA ARG A 143 -11.26 6.56 1.60
C ARG A 143 -10.52 7.47 2.59
N ILE A 144 -10.28 8.73 2.23
CA ILE A 144 -9.61 9.70 3.13
C ILE A 144 -10.53 10.13 4.26
N ASN A 145 -11.78 10.45 3.94
CA ASN A 145 -12.79 10.93 4.87
C ASN A 145 -14.04 10.06 4.75
N PRO A 146 -14.07 8.88 5.41
CA PRO A 146 -15.21 7.97 5.35
C PRO A 146 -16.51 8.61 5.81
N ASP A 147 -16.44 9.60 6.71
CA ASP A 147 -17.58 10.29 7.31
C ASP A 147 -18.00 11.55 6.54
N ASP A 148 -17.42 11.81 5.37
CA ASP A 148 -17.79 12.96 4.55
C ASP A 148 -19.27 12.87 4.08
N PRO A 149 -20.14 13.81 4.50
CA PRO A 149 -21.56 13.75 4.16
C PRO A 149 -21.83 14.03 2.68
N ASN A 150 -20.99 14.84 2.02
CA ASN A 150 -21.16 15.20 0.62
C ASN A 150 -20.77 14.03 -0.28
N ALA A 151 -19.63 13.39 0.00
CA ALA A 151 -19.16 12.25 -0.76
C ALA A 151 -20.05 11.01 -0.60
N ARG A 152 -20.64 10.80 0.59
CA ARG A 152 -21.65 9.76 0.81
C ARG A 152 -22.93 10.00 0.00
N SER A 153 -23.39 11.25 -0.09
CA SER A 153 -24.59 11.60 -0.87
C SER A 153 -24.42 11.36 -2.37
N GLU A 154 -23.23 11.62 -2.91
CA GLU A 154 -22.92 11.45 -4.34
C GLU A 154 -22.67 9.98 -4.74
N LEU A 155 -22.49 9.06 -3.78
CA LEU A 155 -22.33 7.62 -4.03
C LEU A 155 -23.63 6.81 -3.86
N ALA A 156 -24.70 7.42 -3.33
CA ALA A 156 -25.99 6.79 -3.07
C ALA A 156 -26.87 6.71 -4.33
#